data_AF-A0A935GYT3-F1
#
_entry.id   AF-A0A935GYT3-F1
#
_cell.length_a   1.000
_cell.length_b   1.000
_cell.length_c   1.000
_cell.angle_alpha   90.00
_cell.angle_beta   90.00
_cell.angle_gamma   90.00
#
_symmetry.space_group_name_H-M   'P 1'
#
loop_
_entity.id
_entity.type
_entity.pdbx_description
1 polymer ?
#
loop_
_entity_poly.entity_id
_entity_poly.type
_entity_poly.pdbx_seq_one_letter_code
_entity_poly.pdbx_strand_id
1 'polypeptide(L)'
;MNNRTIGFGEQVEGYPIPVLNERAVRASAGILFLGALITFMNAWLKGNFQPTRVFVLAFLMDFAIRLFVNPKYSPSFMLGQWIVRKQIPEYVGVLAAV
;
A
#
# COMPACT_ATOMS: atom_id res chain seq x y z
N MET A 1 -15.65 -5.18 -20.59
CA MET A 1 -14.41 -5.47 -19.81
C MET A 1 -13.30 -4.59 -20.36
N ASN A 2 -13.03 -3.45 -19.74
CA ASN A 2 -11.99 -2.52 -20.20
C ASN A 2 -10.74 -2.77 -19.35
N ASN A 3 -9.79 -3.55 -19.86
CA ASN A 3 -8.54 -3.87 -19.17
C ASN A 3 -7.59 -2.66 -19.20
N ARG A 4 -7.87 -1.65 -18.37
CA ARG A 4 -6.88 -0.62 -18.03
C ARG A 4 -5.98 -1.20 -16.95
N THR A 5 -4.96 -1.93 -17.37
CA THR A 5 -3.88 -2.46 -16.50
C THR A 5 -3.03 -1.35 -15.88
N ILE A 6 -3.14 -0.12 -16.40
CA ILE A 6 -2.45 1.08 -15.93
C ILE A 6 -3.51 2.10 -15.52
N GLY A 7 -3.59 2.38 -14.22
CA GLY A 7 -4.58 3.29 -13.65
C GLY A 7 -4.58 3.24 -12.12
N PHE A 8 -4.72 4.39 -11.48
CA PHE A 8 -4.86 4.46 -10.03
C PHE A 8 -6.33 4.28 -9.63
N GLY A 9 -6.57 3.35 -8.70
CA GLY A 9 -7.90 3.06 -8.14
C GLY A 9 -8.68 1.97 -8.86
N GLU A 10 -9.75 1.52 -8.21
CA GLU A 10 -10.72 0.59 -8.78
C GLU A 10 -11.97 1.34 -9.25
N GLN A 11 -12.48 0.95 -10.42
CA GLN A 11 -13.79 1.39 -10.90
C GLN A 11 -14.84 0.58 -10.16
N VAL A 12 -15.52 1.21 -9.20
CA VAL A 12 -16.62 0.59 -8.44
C VAL A 12 -17.93 1.05 -9.05
N GLU A 13 -18.85 0.11 -9.26
CA GLU A 13 -20.19 0.41 -9.77
C GLU A 13 -20.91 1.42 -8.86
N GLY A 14 -21.39 2.52 -9.44
CA GLY A 14 -22.00 3.62 -8.69
C GLY A 14 -21.09 4.83 -8.42
N TYR A 15 -19.79 4.74 -8.71
CA TYR A 15 -18.87 5.88 -8.62
C TYR A 15 -18.41 6.36 -10.01
N PRO A 16 -18.50 7.68 -10.30
CA PRO A 16 -18.08 8.23 -11.61
C PRO A 16 -16.56 8.36 -11.75
N ILE A 17 -15.83 8.24 -10.64
CA ILE A 17 -14.37 8.35 -10.55
C ILE A 17 -13.78 7.06 -9.97
N PRO A 18 -12.52 6.72 -10.30
CA PRO A 18 -11.86 5.60 -9.66
C PRO A 18 -11.70 5.88 -8.16
N VAL A 19 -11.96 4.86 -7.36
CA VAL A 19 -11.96 4.93 -5.89
C VAL A 19 -11.02 3.90 -5.29
N LEU A 20 -10.55 4.17 -4.08
CA LEU A 20 -9.77 3.24 -3.27
C LEU A 20 -10.45 3.04 -1.93
N ASN A 21 -10.32 1.83 -1.38
CA ASN A 21 -10.75 1.56 -0.02
C ASN A 21 -9.77 2.22 0.97
N GLU A 22 -10.22 3.25 1.69
CA GLU A 22 -9.40 4.01 2.65
C GLU A 22 -8.80 3.11 3.72
N ARG A 23 -9.59 2.14 4.20
CA ARG A 23 -9.17 1.23 5.27
C ARG A 23 -8.02 0.35 4.80
N ALA A 24 -8.06 -0.07 3.53
CA ALA A 24 -6.96 -0.84 2.93
C ALA A 24 -5.71 0.03 2.75
N VAL A 25 -5.87 1.30 2.34
CA VAL A 25 -4.76 2.26 2.26
C VAL A 25 -4.13 2.46 3.64
N ARG A 26 -4.93 2.72 4.67
CA ARG A 26 -4.48 2.92 6.06
C ARG A 26 -3.81 1.67 6.64
N ALA A 27 -4.39 0.49 6.40
CA ALA A 27 -3.79 -0.78 6.81
C ALA A 27 -2.44 -1.01 6.12
N SER A 28 -2.34 -0.72 4.82
CA SER A 28 -1.07 -0.84 4.08
C SER A 28 0.02 0.09 4.64
N ALA A 29 -0.33 1.34 4.93
CA ALA A 29 0.58 2.30 5.56
C ALA A 29 1.02 1.84 6.95
N GLY A 30 0.11 1.29 7.75
CA GLY A 30 0.42 0.72 9.06
C GLY A 30 1.38 -0.46 8.99
N ILE A 31 1.23 -1.37 8.02
CA ILE A 31 2.15 -2.51 7.81
C ILE A 31 3.56 -2.01 7.47
N LEU A 32 3.67 -1.07 6.53
CA LEU A 32 4.96 -0.50 6.15
C LEU A 32 5.60 0.25 7.33
N PHE A 33 4.81 1.00 8.10
CA PHE A 33 5.29 1.70 9.29
C PHE A 33 5.82 0.72 10.35
N LEU A 34 5.10 -0.38 10.61
CA LEU A 34 5.55 -1.40 11.57
C LEU A 34 6.87 -2.05 11.12
N GLY A 35 6.99 -2.41 9.84
CA GLY A 35 8.23 -2.96 9.28
C GLY A 35 9.40 -1.98 9.36
N ALA A 36 9.14 -0.69 9.08
CA ALA A 36 10.12 0.37 9.23
C ALA A 36 10.57 0.52 10.69
N LEU A 37 9.63 0.46 11.66
CA LEU A 37 9.94 0.57 13.07
C LEU A 37 10.80 -0.62 13.55
N ILE A 38 10.46 -1.85 13.16
CA ILE A 38 11.23 -3.05 13.54
C ILE A 38 12.66 -2.97 12.98
N THR A 39 12.82 -2.61 11.71
CA THR A 39 14.14 -2.53 11.08
C THR A 39 14.97 -1.39 11.65
N PHE A 40 14.33 -0.24 11.91
CA PHE A 40 14.95 0.89 12.59
C PHE A 40 15.41 0.54 14.01
N MET A 41 14.58 -0.15 14.81
CA MET A 41 14.96 -0.59 16.15
C MET A 41 16.14 -1.58 16.12
N ASN A 42 16.24 -2.44 15.10
CA ASN A 42 17.41 -3.32 14.94
C ASN A 42 18.69 -2.54 14.62
N ALA A 43 18.60 -1.51 13.77
CA ALA A 43 19.74 -0.62 13.50
C ALA A 43 20.14 0.18 14.75
N TRP A 44 19.17 0.72 15.50
CA TRP A 44 19.42 1.51 16.69
C TRP A 44 20.01 0.70 17.84
N LEU A 45 19.39 -0.43 18.19
CA LEU A 45 19.79 -1.22 19.36
C LEU A 45 21.01 -2.10 19.11
N LYS A 46 21.14 -2.67 17.91
CA LYS A 46 22.21 -3.63 17.57
C LYS A 46 23.29 -3.06 16.64
N GLY A 47 23.14 -1.83 16.16
CA GLY A 47 24.00 -1.27 15.12
C GLY A 47 23.92 -2.01 13.79
N ASN A 48 22.96 -2.93 13.61
CA ASN A 48 22.86 -3.75 12.42
C ASN A 48 21.96 -3.08 11.38
N PHE A 49 22.59 -2.47 10.37
CA PHE A 49 21.90 -1.77 9.29
C PHE A 49 21.48 -2.69 8.13
N GLN A 50 21.87 -3.97 8.13
CA GLN A 50 21.51 -4.91 7.06
C GLN A 50 19.97 -5.04 6.89
N PRO A 51 19.17 -5.25 7.96
CA PRO A 51 17.72 -5.32 7.84
C PRO A 51 17.10 -4.04 7.29
N THR A 52 17.60 -2.88 7.71
CA THR A 52 17.12 -1.56 7.25
C THR A 52 17.39 -1.35 5.77
N ARG A 53 18.57 -1.71 5.27
CA ARG A 53 18.88 -1.58 3.83
C ARG A 53 17.96 -2.43 2.97
N VAL A 54 17.76 -3.69 3.36
CA VAL A 54 16.85 -4.60 2.63
C VAL A 54 15.43 -4.07 2.66
N PHE A 55 14.97 -3.58 3.81
CA PHE A 55 13.63 -3.00 3.95
C PHE A 55 13.45 -1.75 3.08
N VAL A 56 14.42 -0.84 3.06
CA VAL A 56 14.35 0.37 2.23
C VAL A 56 14.24 0.01 0.74
N LEU A 57 14.99 -0.98 0.27
CA LEU A 57 14.89 -1.45 -1.12
C LEU A 57 13.50 -2.05 -1.41
N ALA A 58 12.99 -2.90 -0.51
CA ALA A 58 11.65 -3.48 -0.65
C ALA A 58 10.54 -2.41 -0.62
N PHE A 59 10.67 -1.43 0.27
CA PHE A 59 9.77 -0.28 0.37
C PHE A 59 9.79 0.56 -0.90
N LEU A 60 10.98 0.84 -1.45
CA LEU A 60 11.12 1.59 -2.69
C LEU A 60 10.50 0.84 -3.87
N MET A 61 10.66 -0.48 -3.94
CA MET A 61 9.98 -1.29 -4.95
C MET A 61 8.45 -1.28 -4.77
N ASP A 62 7.94 -1.42 -3.56
CA ASP A 62 6.50 -1.34 -3.27
C ASP A 62 5.92 0.02 -3.68
N PHE A 63 6.64 1.10 -3.38
CA PHE A 63 6.26 2.45 -3.76
C PHE A 63 6.32 2.66 -5.29
N ALA A 64 7.36 2.15 -5.96
CA ALA A 64 7.49 2.24 -7.41
C ALA A 64 6.35 1.49 -8.13
N ILE A 65 5.98 0.29 -7.67
CA ILE A 65 4.83 -0.46 -8.21
C ILE A 65 3.54 0.33 -8.02
N ARG A 66 3.35 0.93 -6.84
CA ARG A 66 2.19 1.77 -6.53
C ARG A 66 2.12 3.00 -7.43
N LEU A 67 3.26 3.63 -7.72
CA LEU A 67 3.35 4.86 -8.50
C LEU A 67 3.23 4.64 -10.01
N PHE A 68 3.94 3.65 -10.54
CA PHE A 68 4.12 3.47 -11.99
C PHE A 68 3.22 2.40 -12.60
N VAL A 69 2.74 1.43 -11.82
CA VAL A 69 1.96 0.30 -12.34
C VAL A 69 0.50 0.42 -11.90
N ASN A 70 0.21 0.07 -10.65
CA ASN A 70 -1.12 0.14 -10.06
C ASN A 70 -1.01 -0.12 -8.54
N PRO A 71 -1.70 0.65 -7.69
CA PRO A 71 -1.79 0.38 -6.25
C PRO A 71 -2.27 -1.04 -5.93
N LYS A 72 -3.12 -1.64 -6.77
CA LYS A 72 -3.64 -3.00 -6.60
C LYS A 72 -2.54 -4.08 -6.55
N TYR A 73 -1.42 -3.86 -7.24
CA TYR A 73 -0.30 -4.81 -7.29
C TYR A 73 0.78 -4.53 -6.25
N SER A 74 0.64 -3.46 -5.44
CA SER A 74 1.58 -3.21 -4.34
C SER A 74 1.42 -4.34 -3.30
N PRO A 75 2.52 -5.05 -2.96
CA PRO A 75 2.49 -6.11 -1.94
C PRO A 75 1.89 -5.65 -0.61
N SER A 76 2.21 -4.44 -0.17
CA SER A 76 1.67 -3.91 1.10
C SER A 76 0.17 -3.57 0.99
N PHE A 77 -0.31 -3.12 -0.17
CA PHE A 77 -1.72 -2.83 -0.40
C PHE A 77 -2.56 -4.11 -0.48
N MET A 78 -2.06 -5.19 -1.11
CA MET A 78 -2.71 -6.50 -1.12
C MET A 78 -2.89 -7.05 0.31
N LEU A 79 -1.85 -6.92 1.15
CA LEU A 79 -1.93 -7.30 2.56
C LEU A 79 -2.94 -6.41 3.32
N GLY A 80 -2.94 -5.11 3.05
CA GLY A 80 -3.90 -4.17 3.63
C GLY A 80 -5.35 -4.56 3.30
N GLN A 81 -5.64 -4.87 2.03
CA GLN A 81 -6.96 -5.36 1.60
C GLN A 81 -7.36 -6.66 2.30
N TRP A 82 -6.41 -7.59 2.44
CA TRP A 82 -6.68 -8.86 3.11
C TRP A 82 -7.03 -8.69 4.59
N ILE A 83 -6.37 -7.76 5.29
CA ILE A 83 -6.65 -7.45 6.70
C ILE A 83 -8.05 -6.84 6.84
N VAL A 84 -8.44 -5.92 5.96
CA VAL A 84 -9.72 -5.19 6.10
C VAL A 84 -10.89 -5.85 5.36
N ARG A 85 -10.71 -7.04 4.76
CA ARG A 85 -11.72 -7.72 3.92
C ARG A 85 -13.07 -7.99 4.61
N LYS A 86 -13.10 -8.02 5.94
CA LYS A 86 -14.32 -8.24 6.74
C LYS A 86 -15.00 -6.94 7.17
N GLN A 87 -14.42 -5.78 6.87
CA GLN A 87 -14.96 -4.48 7.21
C GLN A 87 -15.76 -3.91 6.04
N ILE A 88 -16.75 -3.07 6.34
CA ILE A 88 -17.49 -2.32 5.31
C ILE A 88 -16.49 -1.41 4.60
N PRO A 89 -16.33 -1.53 3.27
CA PRO A 89 -15.36 -0.72 2.53
C PRO A 89 -15.80 0.73 2.53
N GLU A 90 -14.85 1.62 2.75
CA GLU A 90 -15.05 3.07 2.72
C GLU A 90 -14.26 3.61 1.53
N TYR A 91 -14.96 4.10 0.52
CA TYR A 91 -14.36 4.48 -0.75
C TYR A 91 -14.05 5.97 -0.77
N VAL A 92 -12.80 6.30 -1.08
CA VAL A 92 -12.35 7.67 -1.32
C VAL A 92 -11.91 7.82 -2.76
N GLY A 93 -12.15 8.99 -3.33
CA GLY A 93 -11.64 9.35 -4.66
C GLY A 93 -10.12 9.23 -4.68
N VAL A 94 -9.58 8.67 -5.76
CA VAL A 94 -8.14 8.41 -5.91
C VAL A 94 -7.27 9.64 -5.66
N LEU A 95 -7.74 10.84 -6.02
CA LEU A 95 -7.03 12.10 -5.81
C LEU A 95 -6.87 12.49 -4.33
N ALA A 96 -7.71 11.95 -3.43
CA ALA A 96 -7.62 12.17 -1.99
C ALA A 96 -6.87 11.05 -1.26
N ALA A 97 -6.58 9.94 -1.94
CA ALA A 97 -5.98 8.73 -1.35
C ALA A 97 -4.47 8.58 -1.68
N VAL A 98 -3.91 9.51 -2.44
CA VAL A 98 -2.48 9.64 -2.78
C VAL A 98 -1.90 10.82 -2.01
#